data_AF-A0A397S1V5-F1
#
_entry.id   AF-A0A397S1V5-F1
#
_cell.length_a   1.000
_cell.length_b   1.000
_cell.length_c   1.000
_cell.angle_alpha   90.00
_cell.angle_beta   90.00
_cell.angle_gamma   90.00
#
_symmetry.space_group_name_H-M   'P 1'
#
loop_
_entity.id
_entity.type
_entity.pdbx_description
1 polymer ?
#
loop_
_entity_poly.entity_id
_entity_poly.type
_entity_poly.pdbx_seq_one_letter_code
_entity_poly.pdbx_strand_id
1 'polypeptide(L)' 'MSYAKKGSLRKCLSNIVKFNWEHKLQLLKNIILGLKTIHESDLIHCDLHDGNILISDNY' A
#
# COMPACT_ATOMS: atom_id res chain seq x y z
N MET A 1 16.00 3.36 7.36
CA MET A 1 14.78 2.98 6.61
C MET A 1 14.16 1.79 7.30
N SER A 2 12.87 1.80 7.58
CA SER A 2 12.18 0.62 8.12
C SER A 2 12.11 -0.47 7.04
N TYR A 3 12.26 -1.73 7.46
CA TYR A 3 12.19 -2.87 6.54
C TYR A 3 10.75 -3.41 6.50
N ALA A 4 10.12 -3.35 5.33
CA ALA A 4 8.80 -3.92 5.08
C ALA A 4 8.90 -5.44 4.94
N LYS A 5 8.83 -6.17 6.06
CA LYS A 5 9.05 -7.63 6.10
C LYS A 5 8.10 -8.43 5.22
N LYS A 6 6.89 -7.96 5.00
CA LYS A 6 5.90 -8.58 4.11
C LYS A 6 6.19 -8.35 2.62
N GLY A 7 7.07 -7.41 2.28
CA GLY A 7 7.41 -7.06 0.91
C GLY A 7 6.32 -6.23 0.24
N SER A 8 6.08 -6.46 -1.05
CA SER A 8 5.14 -5.69 -1.85
C SER A 8 3.70 -6.22 -1.79
N LEU A 9 2.74 -5.36 -2.07
CA LEU A 9 1.32 -5.69 -2.20
C LEU A 9 1.11 -6.86 -3.17
N ARG A 10 1.84 -6.88 -4.29
CA ARG A 10 1.84 -8.01 -5.25
C ARG A 10 2.11 -9.36 -4.58
N LYS A 11 3.10 -9.43 -3.67
CA LYS A 11 3.44 -10.67 -2.94
C LYS A 11 2.37 -11.05 -1.92
N CYS A 12 1.64 -10.08 -1.38
CA CYS A 12 0.61 -10.31 -0.36
C CYS A 12 -0.80 -10.49 -0.93
N LEU A 13 -0.99 -10.32 -2.24
CA LEU A 13 -2.33 -10.22 -2.86
C LEU A 13 -3.20 -11.45 -2.59
N SER A 14 -2.63 -12.66 -2.65
CA SER A 14 -3.36 -13.92 -2.38
C SER A 14 -3.91 -14.02 -0.96
N ASN A 15 -3.28 -13.35 0.01
CA ASN A 15 -3.76 -13.27 1.39
C ASN A 15 -4.79 -12.15 1.54
N ILE A 16 -4.53 -10.99 0.95
CA ILE A 16 -5.41 -9.81 1.03
C ILE A 16 -6.77 -10.09 0.39
N VAL A 17 -6.83 -10.88 -0.69
CA VAL A 17 -8.09 -11.28 -1.31
C VAL A 17 -9.01 -12.02 -0.33
N LYS A 18 -8.45 -12.73 0.66
CA LYS A 18 -9.20 -13.46 1.69
C LYS A 18 -9.70 -12.56 2.83
N PHE A 19 -9.25 -11.30 2.90
CA PHE A 19 -9.66 -10.39 3.96
C PHE A 19 -11.10 -9.90 3.78
N ASN A 20 -11.73 -9.56 4.90
CA ASN A 20 -13.00 -8.85 4.91
C ASN A 20 -12.84 -7.50 4.18
N TRP A 21 -13.93 -7.03 3.59
CA TRP A 21 -13.94 -5.81 2.78
C TRP A 21 -13.48 -4.57 3.55
N GLU A 22 -13.72 -4.51 4.87
CA GLU A 22 -13.28 -3.42 5.74
C GLU A 22 -11.75 -3.26 5.75
N HIS A 23 -11.00 -4.36 5.85
CA HIS A 23 -9.54 -4.34 5.79
C HIS A 23 -9.03 -3.91 4.40
N LYS A 24 -9.71 -4.35 3.34
CA LYS A 24 -9.38 -3.93 1.96
C LYS A 24 -9.61 -2.43 1.78
N LEU A 25 -10.69 -1.90 2.36
CA LEU A 25 -10.99 -0.47 2.34
C LEU A 25 -9.96 0.33 3.14
N GLN A 26 -9.54 -0.17 4.31
CA GLN A 26 -8.50 0.46 5.10
C GLN A 26 -7.14 0.49 4.37
N LEU A 27 -6.78 -0.61 3.70
CA LEU A 27 -5.59 -0.66 2.84
C LEU A 27 -5.67 0.39 1.71
N LEU A 28 -6.81 0.50 1.04
CA LEU A 28 -7.02 1.50 -0.01
C LEU A 28 -6.90 2.93 0.54
N LYS A 29 -7.49 3.20 1.71
CA LYS A 29 -7.39 4.50 2.38
C LYS A 29 -5.93 4.86 2.69
N ASN A 30 -5.12 3.90 3.13
CA ASN A 30 -3.69 4.11 3.39
C ASN A 30 -2.92 4.43 2.10
N ILE A 31 -3.19 3.72 1.00
CA ILE A 31 -2.59 4.00 -0.31
C ILE A 31 -2.93 5.42 -0.78
N ILE A 32 -4.21 5.81 -0.69
CA ILE A 32 -4.67 7.15 -1.07
C ILE A 32 -4.00 8.22 -0.21
N LEU A 33 -3.86 8.00 1.09
CA LEU A 33 -3.19 8.95 1.98
C LEU A 33 -1.71 9.14 1.61
N GLY A 34 -0.99 8.05 1.30
CA GLY A 34 0.39 8.13 0.83
C GLY A 34 0.53 8.92 -0.48
N LEU A 35 -0.37 8.69 -1.44
CA LEU A 35 -0.40 9.46 -2.69
C LEU A 35 -0.73 10.93 -2.46
N LYS A 36 -1.67 11.22 -1.56
CA LYS A 36 -2.01 12.59 -1.16
C LYS A 36 -0.77 13.31 -0.63
N THR A 37 0.00 12.69 0.26
CA THR A 37 1.23 13.28 0.80
C THR A 37 2.27 13.57 -0.30
N ILE A 38 2.42 12.67 -1.27
CA ILE A 38 3.30 12.90 -2.44
C ILE A 38 2.82 14.11 -3.25
N HIS A 39 1.53 14.18 -3.56
CA HIS A 39 0.95 15.27 -4.35
C HIS A 39 0.98 16.62 -3.60
N GLU A 40 0.78 16.63 -2.29
CA GLU A 40 0.91 17.85 -1.45
C GLU A 40 2.35 18.38 -1.40
N SER A 41 3.32 17.57 -1.82
CA SER A 41 4.73 17.96 -1.97
C SER A 41 5.09 18.38 -3.40
N ASP A 42 4.09 18.63 -4.26
CA ASP A 42 4.24 18.92 -5.69
C ASP A 42 4.97 17.82 -6.49
N LEU A 43 4.92 16.57 -6.01
CA LEU A 43 5.52 15.40 -6.64
C LEU A 43 4.46 14.49 -7.26
N ILE A 44 4.87 13.68 -8.23
CA ILE A 44 4.05 12.60 -8.82
C ILE A 44 4.80 11.28 -8.61
N HIS A 45 4.11 10.23 -8.18
CA HIS A 45 4.76 8.93 -7.93
C HIS A 45 5.36 8.30 -9.20
N CYS A 46 4.77 8.55 -10.37
CA CYS A 46 5.21 8.13 -11.72
C CYS A 46 5.25 6.62 -12.03
N ASP A 47 5.38 5.75 -11.02
CA ASP A 47 5.44 4.28 -11.19
C ASP A 47 4.56 3.55 -10.16
N LEU A 48 3.30 3.99 -10.02
CA LEU A 48 2.39 3.42 -9.03
C LEU A 48 1.81 2.10 -9.54
N HIS A 49 2.24 0.99 -8.93
CA HIS A 49 1.65 -0.33 -9.13
C HIS A 49 1.81 -1.19 -7.86
N ASP A 50 1.09 -2.31 -7.79
CA ASP A 50 1.10 -3.28 -6.68
C ASP A 50 2.50 -3.81 -6.29
N GLY A 51 3.47 -3.81 -7.21
CA GLY A 51 4.88 -4.12 -6.93
C GLY A 51 5.63 -3.06 -6.10
N ASN A 52 5.20 -1.80 -6.15
CA ASN A 52 5.86 -0.65 -5.50
C ASN A 52 5.13 -0.18 -4.23
N ILE A 53 4.04 -0.84 -3.87
CA ILE A 53 3.33 -0.61 -2.61
C ILE A 53 3.89 -1.60 -1.58
N LEU A 54 4.57 -1.11 -0.55
CA LEU A 54 5.15 -1.94 0.52
C LEU A 54 4.14 -2.17 1.65
N ILE A 55 4.12 -3.39 2.19
CA ILE A 55 3.23 -3.82 3.27
C ILE A 55 4.02 -3.95 4.57
N SER A 56 3.54 -3.29 5.63
CA SER A 56 4.11 -3.38 6.97
C SER A 56 3.56 -4.61 7.71
N ASP A 57 4.18 -5.00 8.84
CA ASP A 57 3.71 -6.12 9.65
C ASP A 57 2.35 -5.87 10.32
N ASN A 58 1.94 -4.60 10.44
CA ASN A 58 0.62 -4.20 10.94
C ASN A 58 -0.32 -3.97 9.76
N TYR A 59 -1.33 -4.83 9.62
CA TYR A 59 -2.45 -4.68 8.70
C TYR A 59 -3.50 -3.72 9.26
#